data_AF-A0A1D9QF34-F1
#
_entry.id   AF-A0A1D9QF34-F1
#
_cell.length_a   1.000
_cell.length_b   1.000
_cell.length_c   1.000
_cell.angle_alpha   90.00
_cell.angle_beta   90.00
_cell.angle_gamma   90.00
#
_symmetry.space_group_name_H-M   'P 1'
#
loop_
_entity.id
_entity.type
_entity.pdbx_description
1 polymer ?
#
loop_
_entity_poly.entity_id
_entity_poly.type
_entity_poly.pdbx_seq_one_letter_code
_entity_poly.pdbx_strand_id
1 'polypeptide(L)'
;MRGDGLGQSQNNTPDETSNSFPLFPRIPVELRLLIWEWAIPDPRVVPLKTYNTSRCEHAMVRVRSDMFVPDRCQNDDYPHSNGTTCTGMDGVLPADMDVIGVVRTRIKDDDQLGFSSEAKIPSLLLVCKESHEVASKRYQRAFPYEWSFAETYFNYERDILLLSEKQIQFAILPEGDKRHFMAPSEARKIRNLALQFRPNLRASTIDDRDVKTKDLAKLLKLFCNVEDLTIVVDNHLPYGHENGLSSSQNDNEPVLFEPIQINEALLMFSPERRFSDTHRGLFQENVNLLELKFCMDRLNRKRLQDIANGSVWNLPRFQWKILTTAAFQTRFKRLQKDYELRTGNTCHRIHETHKLTLDPSQLFLHP
;
A
#
# COMPACT_ATOMS: atom_id res chain seq x y z
N MET A 1 29.26 69.17 -15.35
CA MET A 1 28.53 67.96 -15.75
C MET A 1 29.28 66.76 -15.17
N ARG A 2 28.79 66.24 -14.04
CA ARG A 2 29.26 65.00 -13.40
C ARG A 2 28.03 64.12 -13.24
N GLY A 3 28.13 62.86 -13.66
CA GLY A 3 27.08 61.88 -13.51
C GLY A 3 27.69 60.49 -13.65
N ASP A 4 28.17 59.96 -12.54
CA ASP A 4 28.52 58.54 -12.37
C ASP A 4 27.71 58.01 -11.19
N GLY A 5 26.99 56.92 -11.42
CA GLY A 5 26.11 56.29 -10.43
C GLY A 5 25.54 54.97 -10.96
N LEU A 6 26.43 54.03 -11.32
CA LEU A 6 26.08 52.64 -11.61
C LEU A 6 25.96 51.87 -10.29
N GLY A 7 24.72 51.57 -9.90
CA GLY A 7 24.40 50.67 -8.79
C GLY A 7 24.71 49.21 -9.15
N GLN A 8 25.57 48.58 -8.35
CA GLN A 8 25.85 47.16 -8.44
C GLN A 8 24.77 46.36 -7.70
N SER A 9 24.09 45.49 -8.43
CA SER A 9 23.15 44.48 -7.91
C SER A 9 23.94 43.39 -7.18
N GLN A 10 23.75 43.25 -5.87
CA GLN A 10 24.32 42.16 -5.09
C GLN A 10 23.58 40.86 -5.40
N ASN A 11 24.30 39.89 -5.98
CA ASN A 11 23.85 38.52 -6.15
C ASN A 11 23.87 37.82 -4.79
N ASN A 12 22.69 37.58 -4.21
CA ASN A 12 22.54 36.72 -3.04
C ASN A 12 22.72 35.26 -3.45
N THR A 13 23.92 34.71 -3.25
CA THR A 13 24.12 33.25 -3.22
C THR A 13 23.44 32.68 -1.98
N PRO A 14 22.60 31.63 -2.09
CA PRO A 14 21.99 30.98 -0.94
C PRO A 14 23.07 30.41 -0.03
N ASP A 15 23.02 30.81 1.23
CA ASP A 15 23.96 30.43 2.29
C ASP A 15 23.91 28.91 2.54
N GLU A 16 24.95 28.19 2.09
CA GLU A 16 25.09 26.72 2.20
C GLU A 16 25.20 26.21 3.66
N THR A 17 25.19 27.10 4.65
CA THR A 17 25.39 26.75 6.06
C THR A 17 24.15 26.20 6.79
N SER A 18 22.96 26.21 6.16
CA SER A 18 21.70 25.80 6.80
C SER A 18 21.40 24.28 6.78
N ASN A 19 22.35 23.45 6.36
CA ASN A 19 22.12 22.00 6.21
C ASN A 19 22.38 21.16 7.49
N SER A 20 22.70 21.79 8.62
CA SER A 20 22.88 21.06 9.88
C SER A 20 22.06 21.69 11.01
N PHE A 21 21.43 20.85 11.83
CA PHE A 21 20.78 21.27 13.07
C PHE A 21 21.73 20.96 14.24
N PRO A 22 22.73 21.82 14.53
CA PRO A 22 23.85 21.50 15.42
C PRO A 22 23.43 21.30 16.89
N LEU A 23 22.19 21.66 17.23
CA LEU A 23 21.64 21.51 18.57
C LEU A 23 21.12 20.09 18.84
N PHE A 24 20.76 19.30 17.83
CA PHE A 24 20.20 17.96 18.06
C PHE A 24 21.17 17.09 18.87
N PRO A 25 22.47 16.98 18.51
CA PRO A 25 23.41 16.16 19.26
C PRO A 25 23.69 16.65 20.70
N ARG A 26 23.34 17.90 21.02
CA ARG A 26 23.49 18.47 22.37
C ARG A 26 22.33 18.12 23.30
N ILE A 27 21.24 17.59 22.77
CA ILE A 27 20.09 17.12 23.55
C ILE A 27 20.48 15.80 24.26
N PRO A 28 20.12 15.62 25.56
CA PRO A 28 20.27 14.35 26.26
C PRO A 28 19.73 13.17 25.44
N VAL A 29 20.41 12.02 25.52
CA VAL A 29 20.10 10.86 24.68
C VAL A 29 18.66 10.38 24.86
N GLU A 30 18.12 10.46 26.07
CA GLU A 30 16.75 10.06 26.38
C GLU A 30 15.74 10.90 25.61
N LEU A 31 15.95 12.21 25.54
CA LEU A 31 15.09 13.14 24.81
C LEU A 31 15.23 12.95 23.29
N ARG A 32 16.44 12.67 22.78
CA ARG A 32 16.63 12.34 21.35
C ARG A 32 15.89 11.06 20.96
N LEU A 33 15.99 10.01 21.77
CA LEU A 33 15.27 8.76 21.54
C LEU A 33 13.75 8.95 21.61
N LEU A 34 13.25 9.76 22.54
CA LEU A 34 11.84 10.13 22.58
C LEU A 34 11.42 10.89 21.32
N ILE A 35 12.21 11.85 20.85
CA ILE A 35 11.93 12.56 19.58
C ILE A 35 11.85 11.56 18.42
N TRP A 36 12.77 10.61 18.33
CA TRP A 36 12.75 9.61 17.26
C TRP A 36 11.55 8.66 17.34
N GLU A 37 11.18 8.19 18.55
CA GLU A 37 9.97 7.38 18.74
C GLU A 37 8.70 8.15 18.36
N TRP A 38 8.65 9.45 18.65
CA TRP A 38 7.53 10.32 18.27
C TRP A 38 7.51 10.67 16.79
N ALA A 39 8.68 10.67 16.13
CA ALA A 39 8.82 10.94 14.71
C ALA A 39 8.45 9.73 13.84
N ILE A 40 8.13 8.57 14.43
CA ILE A 40 7.68 7.39 13.70
C ILE A 40 6.42 7.77 12.90
N PRO A 41 6.42 7.55 11.57
CA PRO A 41 5.33 8.01 10.74
C PRO A 41 4.00 7.37 11.16
N ASP A 42 2.91 8.06 10.84
CA ASP A 42 1.57 7.54 11.02
C ASP A 42 1.35 6.25 10.20
N PRO A 43 0.32 5.44 10.56
CA PRO A 43 -0.09 4.29 9.77
C PRO A 43 -0.23 4.64 8.30
N ARG A 44 0.47 3.87 7.45
CA ARG A 44 0.50 4.08 6.00
C ARG A 44 -0.08 2.89 5.25
N VAL A 45 -0.58 3.16 4.06
CA VAL A 45 -1.09 2.14 3.15
C VAL A 45 0.07 1.63 2.31
N VAL A 46 0.29 0.31 2.31
CA VAL A 46 1.38 -0.33 1.57
C VAL A 46 0.78 -1.24 0.49
N PRO A 47 0.69 -0.77 -0.77
CA PRO A 47 0.18 -1.58 -1.87
C PRO A 47 1.15 -2.71 -2.18
N LEU A 48 0.66 -3.95 -2.16
CA LEU A 48 1.45 -5.11 -2.51
C LEU A 48 1.39 -5.33 -4.03
N LYS A 49 2.55 -5.41 -4.66
CA LYS A 49 2.71 -5.77 -6.07
C LYS A 49 3.40 -7.12 -6.18
N THR A 50 2.86 -7.95 -7.06
CA THR A 50 3.48 -9.20 -7.50
C THR A 50 4.23 -8.95 -8.79
N TYR A 51 5.46 -9.44 -8.89
CA TYR A 51 6.22 -9.46 -10.14
C TYR A 51 6.79 -10.86 -10.36
N ASN A 52 7.02 -11.23 -11.61
CA ASN A 52 7.77 -12.44 -11.90
C ASN A 52 9.24 -12.14 -11.60
N THR A 53 9.87 -12.94 -10.75
CA THR A 53 11.31 -12.82 -10.53
C THR A 53 12.00 -13.32 -11.79
N SER A 54 12.31 -12.44 -12.74
CA SER A 54 13.16 -12.81 -13.87
C SER A 54 14.57 -13.01 -13.33
N ARG A 55 14.95 -14.28 -13.13
CA ARG A 55 16.33 -14.60 -12.77
C ARG A 55 17.19 -14.41 -14.02
N CYS A 56 17.77 -13.23 -14.21
CA CYS A 56 19.03 -13.20 -14.93
C CYS A 56 20.15 -13.71 -14.01
N GLU A 57 21.01 -14.59 -14.52
CA GLU A 57 22.14 -15.17 -13.76
C GLU A 57 22.98 -14.07 -13.08
N HIS A 58 23.02 -12.86 -13.68
CA HIS A 58 23.69 -11.66 -13.16
C HIS A 58 23.26 -11.23 -11.75
N ALA A 59 21.99 -11.38 -11.37
CA ALA A 59 21.49 -10.93 -10.07
C ALA A 59 21.89 -11.86 -8.90
N MET A 60 22.26 -13.12 -9.21
CA MET A 60 22.68 -14.10 -8.20
C MET A 60 24.20 -14.23 -8.04
N VAL A 61 24.99 -13.62 -8.94
CA VAL A 61 26.43 -13.56 -8.75
C VAL A 61 26.73 -12.46 -7.72
N ARG A 62 27.41 -12.81 -6.62
CA ARG A 62 28.02 -11.82 -5.73
C ARG A 62 28.94 -10.95 -6.56
N VAL A 63 28.47 -9.77 -6.91
CA VAL A 63 29.30 -8.74 -7.51
C VAL A 63 30.13 -8.08 -6.41
N ARG A 64 31.38 -7.78 -6.75
CA ARG A 64 32.19 -6.87 -5.94
C ARG A 64 31.51 -5.49 -5.94
N SER A 65 31.68 -4.72 -4.86
CA SER A 65 31.03 -3.41 -4.67
C SER A 65 31.37 -2.36 -5.73
N ASP A 66 32.39 -2.60 -6.55
CA ASP A 66 32.84 -1.76 -7.66
C ASP A 66 32.17 -2.10 -9.00
N MET A 67 31.31 -3.12 -9.06
CA MET A 67 30.66 -3.53 -10.31
C MET A 67 29.17 -3.17 -10.28
N PHE A 68 28.77 -2.33 -11.23
CA PHE A 68 27.36 -1.97 -11.44
C PHE A 68 26.59 -3.22 -11.86
N VAL A 69 25.60 -3.62 -11.05
CA VAL A 69 24.60 -4.62 -11.42
C VAL A 69 23.36 -3.88 -11.83
N PRO A 70 22.92 -4.00 -13.09
CA PRO A 70 21.61 -3.50 -13.48
C PRO A 70 20.55 -4.16 -12.59
N ASP A 71 19.73 -3.35 -11.90
CA ASP A 71 18.66 -3.85 -11.00
C ASP A 71 17.69 -4.79 -11.70
N ARG A 72 17.63 -4.71 -13.04
CA ARG A 72 16.89 -5.62 -13.91
C ARG A 72 17.67 -5.76 -15.21
N CYS A 73 17.74 -6.98 -15.71
CA CYS A 73 18.02 -7.20 -17.11
C CYS A 73 16.79 -6.74 -17.90
N GLN A 74 16.68 -5.43 -18.12
CA GLN A 74 15.60 -4.87 -18.93
C GLN A 74 15.77 -5.37 -20.35
N ASN A 75 14.64 -5.76 -20.94
CA ASN A 75 14.56 -6.26 -22.30
C ASN A 75 15.41 -5.40 -23.25
N ASP A 76 16.27 -6.07 -24.01
CA ASP A 76 16.93 -5.57 -25.21
C ASP A 76 18.25 -4.77 -25.07
N ASP A 77 18.75 -4.50 -23.87
CA ASP A 77 20.07 -3.83 -23.72
C ASP A 77 21.27 -4.74 -24.08
N TYR A 78 21.04 -6.06 -24.14
CA TYR A 78 22.03 -7.01 -24.63
C TYR A 78 21.61 -7.58 -25.98
N PRO A 79 22.42 -7.43 -27.04
CA PRO A 79 22.19 -8.17 -28.27
C PRO A 79 22.17 -9.66 -27.92
N HIS A 80 21.08 -10.35 -28.28
CA HIS A 80 20.77 -11.76 -28.01
C HIS A 80 20.01 -12.10 -26.71
N SER A 81 19.57 -11.13 -25.91
CA SER A 81 18.63 -11.38 -24.81
C SER A 81 17.20 -11.57 -25.37
N ASN A 82 16.56 -12.70 -25.08
CA ASN A 82 15.16 -12.97 -25.45
C ASN A 82 14.13 -12.46 -24.43
N GLY A 83 14.52 -11.56 -23.53
CA GLY A 83 13.62 -10.91 -22.54
C GLY A 83 13.18 -11.80 -21.37
N THR A 84 13.43 -13.11 -21.42
CA THR A 84 13.11 -14.07 -20.35
C THR A 84 14.34 -14.72 -19.73
N THR A 85 15.43 -14.86 -20.49
CA THR A 85 16.66 -15.49 -20.00
C THR A 85 17.89 -14.70 -20.43
N CYS A 86 18.62 -14.13 -19.48
CA CYS A 86 19.99 -13.68 -19.75
C CYS A 86 20.92 -14.89 -19.74
N THR A 87 21.32 -15.33 -20.92
CA THR A 87 22.35 -16.36 -21.13
C THR A 87 23.77 -15.79 -21.19
N GLY A 88 23.97 -14.53 -20.78
CA GLY A 88 25.15 -13.72 -21.10
C GLY A 88 26.45 -13.99 -20.33
N MET A 89 26.58 -15.07 -19.56
CA MET A 89 27.82 -15.38 -18.82
C MET A 89 28.60 -16.61 -19.33
N ASP A 90 28.26 -17.14 -20.52
CA ASP A 90 28.96 -18.30 -21.09
C ASP A 90 30.48 -18.08 -21.36
N GLY A 91 30.99 -16.85 -21.20
CA GLY A 91 32.42 -16.51 -21.36
C GLY A 91 33.14 -15.95 -20.12
N VAL A 92 32.45 -15.70 -19.00
CA VAL A 92 33.04 -15.07 -17.80
C VAL A 92 33.15 -16.03 -16.61
N LEU A 93 32.41 -17.13 -16.64
CA LEU A 93 32.43 -18.11 -15.56
C LEU A 93 33.52 -19.17 -15.83
N PRO A 94 34.37 -19.49 -14.82
CA PRO A 94 35.33 -20.58 -14.95
C PRO A 94 34.63 -21.88 -15.36
N ALA A 95 35.21 -22.61 -16.32
CA ALA A 95 34.64 -23.83 -16.90
C ALA A 95 34.39 -24.99 -15.89
N ASP A 96 34.82 -24.84 -14.63
CA ASP A 96 34.86 -25.90 -13.62
C ASP A 96 33.60 -26.01 -12.74
N MET A 97 32.45 -25.46 -13.14
CA MET A 97 31.24 -25.51 -12.31
C MET A 97 30.10 -26.31 -12.96
N ASP A 98 30.13 -27.65 -12.80
CA ASP A 98 28.97 -28.56 -12.94
C ASP A 98 27.71 -28.06 -12.19
N VAL A 99 27.90 -27.13 -11.24
CA VAL A 99 26.88 -26.42 -10.48
C VAL A 99 26.00 -25.52 -11.35
N ILE A 100 26.49 -25.00 -12.48
CA ILE A 100 25.72 -24.09 -13.35
C ILE A 100 24.56 -24.81 -14.03
N GLY A 101 24.73 -26.08 -14.42
CA GLY A 101 23.63 -26.90 -14.95
C GLY A 101 22.47 -27.05 -13.96
N VAL A 102 22.79 -27.19 -12.67
CA VAL A 102 21.81 -27.26 -11.56
C VAL A 102 21.14 -25.90 -11.30
N VAL A 103 21.89 -24.80 -11.43
CA VAL A 103 21.33 -23.45 -11.34
C VAL A 103 20.40 -23.17 -12.53
N ARG A 104 20.78 -23.56 -13.74
CA ARG A 104 19.98 -23.41 -14.97
C ARG A 104 18.72 -24.25 -14.98
N THR A 105 18.76 -25.49 -14.49
CA THR A 105 17.54 -26.31 -14.33
C THR A 105 16.60 -25.74 -13.27
N ARG A 106 17.11 -25.09 -12.21
CA ARG A 106 16.29 -24.35 -11.22
C ARG A 106 15.69 -23.04 -11.75
N ILE A 107 16.29 -22.44 -12.77
CA ILE A 107 15.80 -21.20 -13.40
C ILE A 107 14.67 -21.49 -14.41
N LYS A 108 14.63 -22.68 -15.01
CA LYS A 108 13.61 -23.08 -16.01
C LYS A 108 12.20 -23.30 -15.44
N ASP A 109 12.04 -23.41 -14.13
CA ASP A 109 10.73 -23.41 -13.47
C ASP A 109 10.26 -21.95 -13.31
N ASP A 110 9.84 -21.38 -14.43
CA ASP A 110 9.71 -19.94 -14.79
C ASP A 110 8.53 -19.19 -14.12
N ASP A 111 8.04 -19.70 -12.99
CA ASP A 111 6.80 -19.27 -12.37
C ASP A 111 7.00 -18.70 -10.95
N GLN A 112 8.22 -18.27 -10.65
CA GLN A 112 8.55 -17.67 -9.35
C GLN A 112 8.01 -16.24 -9.25
N LEU A 113 7.34 -15.96 -8.13
CA LEU A 113 6.73 -14.66 -7.84
C LEU A 113 7.54 -13.94 -6.77
N GLY A 114 7.75 -12.64 -6.94
CA GLY A 114 8.30 -11.76 -5.92
C GLY A 114 7.27 -10.74 -5.47
N PHE A 115 7.46 -10.19 -4.27
CA PHE A 115 6.64 -9.12 -3.72
C PHE A 115 7.44 -7.83 -3.60
N SER A 116 6.87 -6.73 -4.10
CA SER A 116 7.39 -5.39 -3.90
C SER A 116 6.25 -4.42 -3.58
N SER A 117 6.61 -3.22 -3.17
CA SER A 117 5.68 -2.12 -2.96
C SER A 117 6.31 -0.83 -3.47
N GLU A 118 5.47 0.09 -3.96
CA GLU A 118 5.87 1.47 -4.25
C GLU A 118 5.82 2.35 -3.00
N ALA A 119 5.40 1.82 -1.85
CA ALA A 119 5.44 2.54 -0.60
C ALA A 119 6.88 2.98 -0.28
N LYS A 120 7.02 4.24 0.13
CA LYS A 120 8.33 4.81 0.39
C LYS A 120 9.02 4.11 1.55
N ILE A 121 10.34 4.10 1.54
CA ILE A 121 11.10 3.71 2.73
C ILE A 121 10.84 4.77 3.81
N PRO A 122 10.46 4.37 5.04
CA PRO A 122 10.32 5.31 6.16
C PRO A 122 11.56 6.19 6.27
N SER A 123 11.38 7.51 6.22
CA SER A 123 12.49 8.46 6.21
C SER A 123 13.43 8.25 7.39
N LEU A 124 12.89 7.88 8.56
CA LEU A 124 13.68 7.58 9.76
C LEU A 124 14.72 6.47 9.59
N LEU A 125 14.53 5.52 8.67
CA LEU A 125 15.55 4.51 8.37
C LEU A 125 16.74 5.10 7.59
N LEU A 126 16.58 6.29 7.02
CA LEU A 126 17.54 6.91 6.11
C LEU A 126 18.22 8.16 6.70
N VAL A 127 17.71 8.72 7.81
CA VAL A 127 18.21 9.99 8.39
C VAL A 127 19.61 9.85 8.99
N CYS A 128 19.77 9.02 10.02
CA CYS A 128 21.02 8.80 10.72
C CYS A 128 21.01 7.47 11.49
N LYS A 129 22.15 7.06 12.04
CA LYS A 129 22.30 5.79 12.76
C LYS A 129 21.32 5.64 13.93
N GLU A 130 21.17 6.68 14.76
CA GLU A 130 20.28 6.66 15.93
C GLU A 130 18.81 6.51 15.51
N SER A 131 18.37 7.31 14.53
CA SER A 131 17.03 7.22 13.97
C SER A 131 16.75 5.84 13.35
N HIS A 132 17.72 5.27 12.63
CA HIS A 132 17.62 3.93 12.08
C HIS A 132 17.49 2.86 13.18
N GLU A 133 18.27 2.95 14.26
CA GLU A 133 18.18 2.03 15.41
C GLU A 133 16.81 2.06 16.09
N VAL A 134 16.16 3.23 16.16
CA VAL A 134 14.79 3.35 16.66
C VAL A 134 13.80 2.78 15.65
N ALA A 135 13.86 3.20 14.38
CA ALA A 135 12.89 2.81 13.36
C ALA A 135 12.95 1.31 13.01
N SER A 136 14.14 0.70 12.99
CA SER A 136 14.33 -0.73 12.69
C SER A 136 13.73 -1.68 13.73
N LYS A 137 13.42 -1.18 14.94
CA LYS A 137 12.64 -1.96 15.94
C LYS A 137 11.19 -2.15 15.51
N ARG A 138 10.64 -1.25 14.69
CA ARG A 138 9.23 -1.26 14.24
C ARG A 138 9.07 -1.68 12.79
N TYR A 139 9.99 -1.23 11.92
CA TYR A 139 9.96 -1.53 10.50
C TYR A 139 10.93 -2.66 10.17
N GLN A 140 10.40 -3.72 9.57
CA GLN A 140 11.18 -4.86 9.11
C GLN A 140 11.00 -5.01 7.60
N ARG A 141 12.01 -5.57 6.93
CA ARG A 141 11.84 -6.01 5.54
C ARG A 141 10.86 -7.19 5.53
N ALA A 142 9.75 -7.02 4.83
CA ALA A 142 8.60 -7.90 4.83
C ALA A 142 8.33 -8.53 3.46
N PHE A 143 7.46 -9.53 3.47
CA PHE A 143 6.98 -10.25 2.29
C PHE A 143 8.07 -10.98 1.49
N PRO A 144 9.01 -11.70 2.14
CA PRO A 144 9.86 -12.62 1.41
C PRO A 144 8.99 -13.68 0.73
N TYR A 145 9.33 -14.03 -0.50
CA TYR A 145 8.82 -15.23 -1.14
C TYR A 145 9.92 -16.27 -1.24
N GLU A 146 9.54 -17.51 -1.57
CA GLU A 146 10.51 -18.53 -1.95
C GLU A 146 11.38 -17.94 -3.06
N TRP A 147 12.66 -17.70 -2.76
CA TRP A 147 13.66 -17.15 -3.67
C TRP A 147 13.60 -15.65 -4.00
N SER A 148 12.65 -14.88 -3.46
CA SER A 148 12.67 -13.42 -3.56
C SER A 148 13.12 -12.79 -2.26
N PHE A 149 13.92 -11.72 -2.34
CA PHE A 149 14.25 -10.95 -1.14
C PHE A 149 13.01 -10.17 -0.66
N ALA A 150 12.91 -9.98 0.64
CA ALA A 150 11.93 -9.06 1.22
C ALA A 150 12.33 -7.63 0.86
N GLU A 151 11.66 -6.95 -0.07
CA GLU A 151 12.07 -5.61 -0.54
C GLU A 151 11.33 -4.47 0.17
N THR A 152 10.22 -4.77 0.83
CA THR A 152 9.32 -3.76 1.39
C THR A 152 9.54 -3.60 2.87
N TYR A 153 9.81 -2.38 3.36
CA TYR A 153 9.76 -2.11 4.81
C TYR A 153 8.31 -2.00 5.26
N PHE A 154 7.93 -2.76 6.28
CA PHE A 154 6.55 -2.82 6.79
C PHE A 154 6.56 -2.87 8.32
N ASN A 155 5.63 -2.14 8.94
CA ASN A 155 5.35 -2.23 10.36
C ASN A 155 4.05 -3.04 10.57
N TYR A 156 4.19 -4.30 10.98
CA TYR A 156 3.06 -5.24 11.11
C TYR A 156 1.98 -4.81 12.12
N GLU A 157 2.31 -3.91 13.05
CA GLU A 157 1.35 -3.40 14.04
C GLU A 157 0.50 -2.25 13.49
N ARG A 158 1.10 -1.36 12.69
CA ARG A 158 0.49 -0.08 12.31
C ARG A 158 0.19 0.03 10.82
N ASP A 159 1.05 -0.48 9.95
CA ASP A 159 0.87 -0.34 8.51
C ASP A 159 -0.31 -1.19 8.02
N ILE A 160 -0.93 -0.74 6.93
CA ILE A 160 -2.08 -1.38 6.31
C ILE A 160 -1.62 -2.02 5.00
N LEU A 161 -1.67 -3.35 4.92
CA LEU A 161 -1.36 -4.06 3.68
C LEU A 161 -2.52 -3.90 2.70
N LEU A 162 -2.29 -3.33 1.52
CA LEU A 162 -3.31 -3.19 0.50
C LEU A 162 -3.12 -4.24 -0.60
N LEU A 163 -4.12 -5.10 -0.79
CA LEU A 163 -4.17 -6.08 -1.88
C LEU A 163 -5.07 -5.59 -3.00
N SER A 164 -4.52 -5.54 -4.22
CA SER A 164 -5.36 -5.32 -5.41
C SER A 164 -6.13 -6.59 -5.78
N GLU A 165 -7.10 -6.44 -6.66
CA GLU A 165 -7.87 -7.55 -7.23
C GLU A 165 -6.97 -8.69 -7.74
N LYS A 166 -5.87 -8.37 -8.43
CA LYS A 166 -4.93 -9.38 -8.94
C LYS A 166 -4.33 -10.22 -7.80
N GLN A 167 -3.91 -9.57 -6.72
CA GLN A 167 -3.36 -10.27 -5.55
C GLN A 167 -4.44 -11.07 -4.81
N ILE A 168 -5.65 -10.54 -4.70
CA ILE A 168 -6.79 -11.26 -4.12
C ILE A 168 -7.06 -12.54 -4.90
N GLN A 169 -7.14 -12.47 -6.23
CA GLN A 169 -7.35 -13.62 -7.10
C GLN A 169 -6.28 -14.69 -6.90
N PHE A 170 -5.00 -14.30 -6.82
CA PHE A 170 -3.92 -15.26 -6.51
C PHE A 170 -4.06 -15.89 -5.13
N ALA A 171 -4.47 -15.13 -4.12
CA ALA A 171 -4.60 -15.62 -2.75
C ALA A 171 -5.77 -16.60 -2.54
N ILE A 172 -6.76 -16.61 -3.43
CA ILE A 172 -7.96 -17.48 -3.34
C ILE A 172 -7.93 -18.67 -4.29
N LEU A 173 -6.84 -18.84 -5.07
CA LEU A 173 -6.66 -19.98 -5.98
C LEU A 173 -6.79 -21.31 -5.22
N PRO A 174 -7.28 -22.38 -5.88
CA PRO A 174 -7.48 -23.68 -5.23
C PRO A 174 -6.17 -24.26 -4.69
N GLU A 175 -6.23 -24.95 -3.56
CA GLU A 175 -5.08 -25.59 -2.87
C GLU A 175 -4.28 -26.58 -3.73
N GLY A 176 -4.81 -27.01 -4.88
CA GLY A 176 -4.10 -27.85 -5.85
C GLY A 176 -3.05 -27.10 -6.67
N ASP A 177 -3.14 -25.77 -6.77
CA ASP A 177 -2.10 -24.93 -7.36
C ASP A 177 -1.09 -24.57 -6.26
N LYS A 178 0.07 -25.23 -6.28
CA LYS A 178 1.08 -25.18 -5.20
C LYS A 178 1.74 -23.81 -5.02
N ARG A 179 1.34 -22.80 -5.77
CA ARG A 179 1.86 -21.44 -5.65
C ARG A 179 1.16 -20.75 -4.50
N HIS A 180 1.71 -20.88 -3.29
CA HIS A 180 1.25 -20.07 -2.18
C HIS A 180 1.36 -18.60 -2.54
N PHE A 181 0.29 -17.82 -2.37
CA PHE A 181 0.37 -16.37 -2.59
C PHE A 181 1.40 -15.71 -1.67
N MET A 182 1.56 -16.19 -0.44
CA MET A 182 2.57 -15.70 0.50
C MET A 182 2.88 -16.82 1.48
N ALA A 183 4.09 -16.84 2.06
CA ALA A 183 4.39 -17.73 3.15
C ALA A 183 3.35 -17.56 4.29
N PRO A 184 2.70 -18.63 4.79
CA PRO A 184 1.69 -18.49 5.83
C PRO A 184 2.21 -17.81 7.11
N SER A 185 3.49 -18.03 7.45
CA SER A 185 4.15 -17.36 8.57
C SER A 185 4.21 -15.84 8.42
N GLU A 186 4.32 -15.34 7.19
CA GLU A 186 4.34 -13.91 6.88
C GLU A 186 2.93 -13.31 6.90
N ALA A 187 1.97 -13.99 6.24
CA ALA A 187 0.57 -13.54 6.21
C ALA A 187 -0.03 -13.43 7.62
N ARG A 188 0.33 -14.35 8.52
CA ARG A 188 -0.10 -14.35 9.93
C ARG A 188 0.40 -13.16 10.75
N LYS A 189 1.42 -12.44 10.29
CA LYS A 189 1.89 -11.24 11.01
C LYS A 189 1.01 -10.02 10.72
N ILE A 190 0.20 -10.05 9.66
CA ILE A 190 -0.61 -8.91 9.23
C ILE A 190 -1.82 -8.71 10.14
N ARG A 191 -1.91 -7.50 10.72
CA ARG A 191 -3.04 -7.07 11.57
C ARG A 191 -4.02 -6.16 10.87
N ASN A 192 -3.54 -5.30 9.97
CA ASN A 192 -4.37 -4.36 9.23
C ASN A 192 -4.32 -4.68 7.74
N LEU A 193 -5.47 -5.02 7.15
CA LEU A 193 -5.59 -5.44 5.76
C LEU A 193 -6.59 -4.55 5.03
N ALA A 194 -6.26 -4.12 3.83
CA ALA A 194 -7.15 -3.43 2.91
C ALA A 194 -7.32 -4.26 1.64
N LEU A 195 -8.57 -4.46 1.22
CA LEU A 195 -8.92 -5.23 0.03
C LEU A 195 -9.58 -4.32 -1.00
N GLN A 196 -8.97 -4.28 -2.18
CA GLN A 196 -9.53 -3.57 -3.33
C GLN A 196 -10.29 -4.54 -4.23
N PHE A 197 -11.59 -4.65 -4.00
CA PHE A 197 -12.50 -5.35 -4.90
C PHE A 197 -12.88 -4.41 -6.04
N ARG A 198 -12.84 -4.90 -7.28
CA ARG A 198 -13.61 -4.24 -8.32
C ARG A 198 -15.07 -4.65 -8.17
N PRO A 199 -16.02 -3.70 -8.22
CA PRO A 199 -17.40 -4.05 -8.47
C PRO A 199 -17.42 -4.74 -9.85
N ASN A 200 -17.57 -6.05 -9.86
CA ASN A 200 -17.93 -6.74 -11.10
C ASN A 200 -19.25 -6.13 -11.55
N LEU A 201 -19.23 -5.35 -12.63
CA LEU A 201 -20.40 -4.70 -13.26
C LEU A 201 -21.54 -5.68 -13.64
N ARG A 202 -21.40 -6.97 -13.32
CA ARG A 202 -22.35 -8.05 -13.60
C ARG A 202 -22.76 -8.83 -12.35
N ALA A 203 -22.57 -8.29 -11.14
CA ALA A 203 -23.04 -8.87 -9.89
C ALA A 203 -24.58 -8.77 -9.77
N SER A 204 -25.34 -9.45 -10.64
CA SER A 204 -26.81 -9.38 -10.65
C SER A 204 -27.50 -10.57 -9.99
N THR A 205 -26.77 -11.56 -9.46
CA THR A 205 -27.36 -12.77 -8.85
C THR A 205 -26.98 -12.93 -7.39
N ILE A 206 -27.87 -13.55 -6.60
CA ILE A 206 -27.64 -13.92 -5.19
C ILE A 206 -26.36 -14.76 -5.03
N ASP A 207 -26.03 -15.55 -6.04
CA ASP A 207 -24.86 -16.43 -6.08
C ASP A 207 -23.53 -15.67 -5.95
N ASP A 208 -23.45 -14.44 -6.48
CA ASP A 208 -22.22 -13.63 -6.42
C ASP A 208 -21.84 -13.23 -4.99
N ARG A 209 -22.83 -12.97 -4.12
CA ARG A 209 -22.58 -12.65 -2.70
C ARG A 209 -22.00 -13.83 -1.94
N ASP A 210 -22.40 -15.05 -2.30
CA ASP A 210 -21.90 -16.26 -1.67
C ASP A 210 -20.48 -16.59 -2.09
N VAL A 211 -20.15 -16.39 -3.37
CA VAL A 211 -18.79 -16.52 -3.89
C VAL A 211 -17.87 -15.53 -3.18
N LYS A 212 -18.22 -14.24 -3.15
CA LYS A 212 -17.46 -13.20 -2.44
C LYS A 212 -17.25 -13.52 -0.95
N THR A 213 -18.29 -14.04 -0.28
CA THR A 213 -18.19 -14.43 1.14
C THR A 213 -17.25 -15.61 1.35
N LYS A 214 -17.26 -16.60 0.45
CA LYS A 214 -16.32 -17.73 0.49
C LYS A 214 -14.89 -17.30 0.23
N ASP A 215 -14.68 -16.42 -0.75
CA ASP A 215 -13.36 -15.91 -1.09
C ASP A 215 -12.78 -15.04 0.04
N LEU A 216 -13.62 -14.22 0.66
CA LEU A 216 -13.24 -13.49 1.87
C LEU A 216 -12.85 -14.43 3.02
N ALA A 217 -13.60 -15.52 3.24
CA ALA A 217 -13.24 -16.50 4.26
C ALA A 217 -11.89 -17.18 3.96
N LYS A 218 -11.58 -17.49 2.69
CA LYS A 218 -10.26 -18.01 2.31
C LYS A 218 -9.14 -17.01 2.60
N LEU A 219 -9.34 -15.74 2.26
CA LEU A 219 -8.37 -14.68 2.58
C LEU A 219 -8.15 -14.57 4.10
N LEU A 220 -9.23 -14.56 4.89
CA LEU A 220 -9.10 -14.44 6.34
C LEU A 220 -8.47 -15.68 6.99
N LYS A 221 -8.57 -16.86 6.38
CA LYS A 221 -7.76 -18.01 6.81
C LYS A 221 -6.27 -17.80 6.58
N LEU A 222 -5.89 -17.22 5.44
CA LEU A 222 -4.49 -16.90 5.13
C LEU A 222 -3.96 -15.82 6.07
N PHE A 223 -4.74 -14.76 6.29
CA PHE A 223 -4.45 -13.63 7.16
C PHE A 223 -5.17 -13.76 8.51
N CYS A 224 -4.94 -14.87 9.23
CA CYS A 224 -5.76 -15.26 10.38
C CYS A 224 -5.75 -14.31 11.59
N ASN A 225 -4.77 -13.41 11.65
CA ASN A 225 -4.57 -12.46 12.75
C ASN A 225 -4.99 -11.02 12.37
N VAL A 226 -5.72 -10.83 11.27
CA VAL A 226 -6.25 -9.51 10.92
C VAL A 226 -7.24 -9.05 11.99
N GLU A 227 -6.99 -7.86 12.52
CA GLU A 227 -7.80 -7.16 13.52
C GLU A 227 -8.70 -6.14 12.82
N ASP A 228 -8.16 -5.45 11.80
CA ASP A 228 -8.85 -4.43 11.01
C ASP A 228 -8.85 -4.80 9.53
N LEU A 229 -10.05 -4.91 8.96
CA LEU A 229 -10.26 -5.16 7.54
C LEU A 229 -10.96 -3.97 6.89
N THR A 230 -10.26 -3.29 6.00
CA THR A 230 -10.81 -2.21 5.18
C THR A 230 -11.21 -2.73 3.80
N ILE A 231 -12.47 -2.53 3.42
CA ILE A 231 -12.97 -2.75 2.07
C ILE A 231 -12.86 -1.43 1.31
N VAL A 232 -12.07 -1.42 0.24
CA VAL A 232 -11.93 -0.25 -0.63
C VAL A 232 -13.11 -0.23 -1.60
N VAL A 233 -14.01 0.74 -1.43
CA VAL A 233 -15.27 0.85 -2.20
C VAL A 233 -15.13 1.65 -3.48
N ASP A 234 -14.10 2.50 -3.55
CA ASP A 234 -13.73 3.26 -4.74
C ASP A 234 -12.22 3.51 -4.76
N ASN A 235 -11.63 3.56 -5.94
CA ASN A 235 -10.20 3.82 -6.12
C ASN A 235 -9.99 4.99 -7.08
N HIS A 236 -9.54 6.10 -6.52
CA HIS A 236 -9.22 7.34 -7.24
C HIS A 236 -7.71 7.58 -7.34
N LEU A 237 -6.89 6.55 -7.18
CA LEU A 237 -5.48 6.68 -7.54
C LEU A 237 -5.38 6.96 -9.04
N PRO A 238 -4.55 7.93 -9.46
CA PRO A 238 -4.32 8.19 -10.87
C PRO A 238 -3.74 6.92 -11.49
N TYR A 239 -4.46 6.33 -12.46
CA TYR A 239 -3.89 5.28 -13.28
C TYR A 239 -2.66 5.86 -13.98
N GLY A 240 -1.52 5.18 -13.89
CA GLY A 240 -0.17 5.70 -14.20
C GLY A 240 0.11 6.09 -15.66
N HIS A 241 -0.76 6.88 -16.29
CA HIS A 241 -0.64 7.35 -17.67
C HIS A 241 -0.78 8.86 -17.85
N GLU A 242 -0.94 9.66 -16.79
CA GLU A 242 -1.05 11.11 -16.98
C GLU A 242 0.32 11.81 -16.88
N ASN A 243 0.99 11.82 -18.05
CA ASN A 243 1.67 12.99 -18.60
C ASN A 243 2.95 13.50 -17.94
N GLY A 244 3.92 12.65 -17.58
CA GLY A 244 5.33 13.08 -17.44
C GLY A 244 5.62 14.28 -16.51
N LEU A 245 4.66 14.69 -15.70
CA LEU A 245 4.81 15.79 -14.76
C LEU A 245 5.37 15.16 -13.50
N SER A 246 6.58 15.59 -13.14
CA SER A 246 7.22 15.31 -11.87
C SER A 246 6.43 15.97 -10.75
N SER A 247 5.24 15.44 -10.45
CA SER A 247 4.61 15.68 -9.16
C SER A 247 5.58 15.16 -8.11
N SER A 248 5.83 15.98 -7.09
CA SER A 248 6.71 15.61 -5.99
C SER A 248 6.25 14.23 -5.49
N GLN A 249 7.16 13.27 -5.35
CA GLN A 249 6.80 11.87 -5.08
C GLN A 249 5.91 11.69 -3.83
N ASN A 250 5.81 12.69 -2.95
CA ASN A 250 4.97 12.66 -1.75
C ASN A 250 3.48 12.75 -2.08
N ASP A 251 3.10 13.41 -3.18
CA ASP A 251 1.71 13.73 -3.48
C ASP A 251 0.88 12.52 -3.92
N ASN A 252 1.56 11.43 -4.33
CA ASN A 252 0.95 10.21 -4.84
C ASN A 252 0.90 9.08 -3.80
N GLU A 253 1.25 9.34 -2.53
CA GLU A 253 1.16 8.32 -1.49
C GLU A 253 -0.29 7.89 -1.30
N PRO A 254 -0.60 6.58 -1.37
CA PRO A 254 -1.96 6.09 -1.21
C PRO A 254 -2.42 6.29 0.23
N VAL A 255 -3.62 6.83 0.38
CA VAL A 255 -4.29 7.01 1.67
C VAL A 255 -5.70 6.47 1.61
N LEU A 256 -6.15 5.87 2.71
CA LEU A 256 -7.54 5.48 2.89
C LEU A 256 -8.31 6.67 3.45
N PHE A 257 -9.39 7.02 2.78
CA PHE A 257 -10.25 8.15 3.15
C PHE A 257 -11.67 7.67 3.40
N GLU A 258 -12.39 8.39 4.25
CA GLU A 258 -13.79 8.06 4.53
C GLU A 258 -14.64 8.12 3.24
N PRO A 259 -15.64 7.24 3.08
CA PRO A 259 -16.45 7.21 1.88
C PRO A 259 -17.15 8.56 1.63
N ILE A 260 -16.82 9.18 0.51
CA ILE A 260 -17.45 10.42 0.04
C ILE A 260 -17.84 10.26 -1.42
N GLN A 261 -18.96 10.87 -1.82
CA GLN A 261 -19.26 11.04 -3.23
C GLN A 261 -18.39 12.18 -3.78
N ILE A 262 -17.20 11.85 -4.30
CA ILE A 262 -16.21 12.85 -4.71
C ILE A 262 -16.80 13.88 -5.68
N ASN A 263 -17.58 13.44 -6.66
CA ASN A 263 -18.16 14.34 -7.67
C ASN A 263 -19.11 15.35 -7.03
N GLU A 264 -20.00 14.90 -6.13
CA GLU A 264 -20.91 15.80 -5.41
C GLU A 264 -20.13 16.74 -4.47
N ALA A 265 -19.13 16.21 -3.77
CA ALA A 265 -18.31 17.00 -2.87
C ALA A 265 -17.49 18.07 -3.63
N LEU A 266 -16.92 17.75 -4.78
CA LEU A 266 -16.23 18.73 -5.62
C LEU A 266 -17.19 19.79 -6.17
N LEU A 267 -18.41 19.40 -6.54
CA LEU A 267 -19.44 20.36 -6.94
C LEU A 267 -19.81 21.33 -5.80
N MET A 268 -19.76 20.89 -4.54
CA MET A 268 -19.95 21.76 -3.37
C MET A 268 -18.87 22.83 -3.21
N PHE A 269 -17.64 22.52 -3.60
CA PHE A 269 -16.51 23.43 -3.39
C PHE A 269 -16.28 24.42 -4.54
N SER A 270 -17.04 24.31 -5.63
CA SER A 270 -16.96 25.22 -6.77
C SER A 270 -17.52 26.61 -6.41
N PRO A 271 -16.73 27.69 -6.57
CA PRO A 271 -17.11 29.04 -6.13
C PRO A 271 -18.25 29.68 -6.95
N GLU A 272 -18.59 29.11 -8.11
CA GLU A 272 -19.50 29.74 -9.08
C GLU A 272 -20.99 29.43 -8.86
N ARG A 273 -21.34 28.51 -7.95
CA ARG A 273 -22.75 28.16 -7.70
C ARG A 273 -23.27 28.76 -6.39
N ARG A 274 -24.30 29.61 -6.51
CA ARG A 274 -25.15 29.99 -5.37
C ARG A 274 -25.97 28.76 -4.97
N PHE A 275 -25.67 28.17 -3.82
CA PHE A 275 -26.34 26.97 -3.33
C PHE A 275 -27.80 27.29 -2.95
N SER A 276 -28.74 26.49 -3.46
CA SER A 276 -30.08 26.40 -2.89
C SER A 276 -30.08 25.35 -1.78
N ASP A 277 -30.76 25.62 -0.67
CA ASP A 277 -30.89 24.77 0.53
C ASP A 277 -31.51 23.37 0.26
N THR A 278 -31.83 23.04 -0.99
CA THR A 278 -32.50 21.82 -1.43
C THR A 278 -31.60 20.58 -1.54
N HIS A 279 -30.27 20.69 -1.43
CA HIS A 279 -29.38 19.53 -1.49
C HIS A 279 -29.23 18.88 -0.11
N ARG A 280 -30.35 18.38 0.42
CA ARG A 280 -30.45 17.74 1.75
C ARG A 280 -29.98 16.28 1.78
N GLY A 281 -29.09 15.87 0.88
CA GLY A 281 -28.62 14.49 0.84
C GLY A 281 -27.44 14.30 -0.09
N LEU A 282 -26.23 14.58 0.40
CA LEU A 282 -24.94 14.31 -0.27
C LEU A 282 -24.56 12.82 -0.35
N PHE A 283 -25.49 11.96 0.04
CA PHE A 283 -25.22 10.56 0.31
C PHE A 283 -26.48 9.75 -0.01
N GLN A 284 -26.82 9.66 -1.29
CA GLN A 284 -27.43 8.39 -1.72
C GLN A 284 -26.44 7.28 -1.34
N GLU A 285 -26.93 6.19 -0.73
CA GLU A 285 -26.14 4.99 -0.50
C GLU A 285 -25.41 4.69 -1.82
N ASN A 286 -24.08 4.81 -1.80
CA ASN A 286 -23.29 4.63 -3.00
C ASN A 286 -23.65 3.25 -3.55
N VAL A 287 -24.13 3.16 -4.79
CA VAL A 287 -24.64 1.90 -5.36
C VAL A 287 -23.59 0.78 -5.22
N ASN A 288 -22.32 1.15 -5.29
CA ASN A 288 -21.15 0.28 -5.10
C ASN A 288 -21.05 -0.32 -3.67
N LEU A 289 -21.51 0.38 -2.61
CA LEU A 289 -21.53 -0.14 -1.23
C LEU A 289 -22.52 -1.31 -1.09
N LEU A 290 -23.67 -1.24 -1.77
CA LEU A 290 -24.66 -2.32 -1.75
C LEU A 290 -24.16 -3.56 -2.50
N GLU A 291 -23.38 -3.37 -3.57
CA GLU A 291 -22.76 -4.45 -4.36
C GLU A 291 -21.62 -5.20 -3.65
N LEU A 292 -20.97 -4.53 -2.69
CA LEU A 292 -19.91 -5.09 -1.87
C LEU A 292 -20.40 -5.60 -0.51
N LYS A 293 -21.72 -5.72 -0.32
CA LYS A 293 -22.29 -6.20 0.94
C LYS A 293 -22.06 -7.70 1.11
N PHE A 294 -21.12 -8.05 1.98
CA PHE A 294 -20.90 -9.42 2.45
C PHE A 294 -22.02 -9.86 3.40
N CYS A 295 -22.39 -11.14 3.35
CA CYS A 295 -23.32 -11.70 4.32
C CYS A 295 -22.54 -12.11 5.58
N MET A 296 -22.54 -11.23 6.58
CA MET A 296 -21.79 -11.45 7.83
C MET A 296 -22.20 -12.72 8.57
N ASP A 297 -23.48 -13.08 8.56
CA ASP A 297 -23.95 -14.33 9.16
C ASP A 297 -23.36 -15.56 8.46
N ARG A 298 -23.28 -15.53 7.12
CA ARG A 298 -22.65 -16.62 6.35
C ARG A 298 -21.15 -16.67 6.61
N LEU A 299 -20.48 -15.52 6.69
CA LEU A 299 -19.06 -15.44 7.00
C LEU A 299 -18.76 -16.02 8.39
N ASN A 300 -19.55 -15.66 9.41
CA ASN A 300 -19.39 -16.17 10.77
C ASN A 300 -19.72 -17.67 10.86
N ARG A 301 -20.77 -18.14 10.18
CA ARG A 301 -21.05 -19.60 10.08
C ARG A 301 -19.89 -20.35 9.46
N LYS A 302 -19.29 -19.80 8.39
CA LYS A 302 -18.12 -20.40 7.75
C LYS A 302 -16.92 -20.44 8.70
N ARG A 303 -16.68 -19.37 9.44
CA ARG A 303 -15.66 -19.31 10.50
C ARG A 303 -15.85 -20.40 11.54
N LEU A 304 -17.06 -20.57 12.07
CA LEU A 304 -17.37 -21.60 13.07
C LEU A 304 -17.16 -23.02 12.52
N GLN A 305 -17.55 -23.28 11.26
CA GLN A 305 -17.27 -24.56 10.59
C GLN A 305 -15.77 -24.80 10.44
N ASP A 306 -15.01 -23.76 10.06
CA ASP A 306 -13.57 -23.88 9.88
C ASP A 306 -12.85 -24.13 11.22
N ILE A 307 -13.30 -23.48 12.31
CA ILE A 307 -12.82 -23.74 13.68
C ILE A 307 -13.11 -25.19 14.10
N ALA A 308 -14.31 -25.70 13.81
CA ALA A 308 -14.64 -27.11 14.06
C ALA A 308 -13.73 -28.08 13.29
N ASN A 309 -13.21 -27.65 12.13
CA ASN A 309 -12.26 -28.39 11.31
C ASN A 309 -10.78 -28.12 11.68
N GLY A 310 -10.50 -27.40 12.78
CA GLY A 310 -9.15 -27.10 13.25
C GLY A 310 -8.47 -25.90 12.60
N SER A 311 -9.16 -25.17 11.72
CA SER A 311 -8.66 -23.92 11.12
C SER A 311 -9.10 -22.72 11.96
N VAL A 312 -8.14 -21.93 12.44
CA VAL A 312 -8.42 -20.78 13.32
C VAL A 312 -8.15 -19.49 12.57
N TRP A 313 -9.14 -18.59 12.57
CA TRP A 313 -9.02 -17.22 12.09
C TRP A 313 -10.02 -16.29 12.80
N ASN A 314 -9.62 -15.03 12.97
CA ASN A 314 -10.40 -14.02 13.67
C ASN A 314 -11.37 -13.30 12.73
N LEU A 315 -12.56 -12.95 13.23
CA LEU A 315 -13.46 -12.06 12.50
C LEU A 315 -13.01 -10.61 12.73
N PRO A 316 -12.49 -9.89 11.72
CA PRO A 316 -11.92 -8.57 11.92
C PRO A 316 -13.01 -7.50 12.07
N ARG A 317 -12.62 -6.31 12.52
CA ARG A 317 -13.44 -5.11 12.44
C ARG A 317 -13.49 -4.63 10.99
N PHE A 318 -14.69 -4.53 10.44
CA PHE A 318 -14.91 -4.09 9.07
C PHE A 318 -14.97 -2.57 8.98
N GLN A 319 -14.30 -2.02 7.97
CA GLN A 319 -14.34 -0.61 7.60
C GLN A 319 -14.54 -0.50 6.10
N TRP A 320 -15.19 0.57 5.64
CA TRP A 320 -15.35 0.88 4.23
C TRP A 320 -14.71 2.23 3.98
N LYS A 321 -13.79 2.28 3.02
CA LYS A 321 -13.02 3.49 2.72
C LYS A 321 -12.85 3.62 1.21
N ILE A 322 -12.57 4.83 0.75
CA ILE A 322 -12.08 5.05 -0.61
C ILE A 322 -10.56 5.10 -0.57
N LEU A 323 -9.92 4.69 -1.65
CA LEU A 323 -8.48 4.80 -1.85
C LEU A 323 -8.19 6.01 -2.71
N THR A 324 -7.35 6.92 -2.22
CA THR A 324 -6.98 8.16 -2.92
C THR A 324 -5.54 8.53 -2.58
N THR A 325 -5.08 9.72 -2.97
CA THR A 325 -3.73 10.20 -2.66
C THR A 325 -3.71 11.17 -1.48
N ALA A 326 -2.57 11.27 -0.79
CA ALA A 326 -2.35 12.22 0.29
C ALA A 326 -2.59 13.68 -0.15
N ALA A 327 -2.23 14.03 -1.39
CA ALA A 327 -2.48 15.35 -1.97
C ALA A 327 -3.98 15.63 -2.13
N PHE A 328 -4.75 14.66 -2.63
CA PHE A 328 -6.20 14.79 -2.72
C PHE A 328 -6.81 14.98 -1.33
N GLN A 329 -6.46 14.15 -0.36
CA GLN A 329 -6.96 14.25 1.02
C GLN A 329 -6.68 15.63 1.63
N THR A 330 -5.46 16.14 1.44
CA THR A 330 -5.06 17.46 1.96
C THR A 330 -5.85 18.58 1.28
N ARG A 331 -5.97 18.55 -0.05
CA ARG A 331 -6.75 19.52 -0.81
C ARG A 331 -8.23 19.49 -0.41
N PHE A 332 -8.80 18.31 -0.24
CA PHE A 332 -10.18 18.12 0.17
C PHE A 332 -10.44 18.72 1.56
N LYS A 333 -9.60 18.39 2.55
CA LYS A 333 -9.71 18.95 3.91
C LYS A 333 -9.60 20.48 3.92
N ARG A 334 -8.73 21.05 3.09
CA ARG A 334 -8.63 22.51 2.92
C ARG A 334 -9.91 23.10 2.35
N LEU A 335 -10.43 22.54 1.25
CA LEU A 335 -11.68 23.01 0.63
C LEU A 335 -12.87 22.90 1.58
N GLN A 336 -12.94 21.83 2.37
CA GLN A 336 -13.94 21.66 3.41
C GLN A 336 -13.85 22.79 4.45
N LYS A 337 -12.65 23.05 4.98
CA LYS A 337 -12.45 24.14 5.95
C LYS A 337 -12.82 25.51 5.38
N ASP A 338 -12.44 25.79 4.12
CA ASP A 338 -12.76 27.05 3.45
C ASP A 338 -14.27 27.20 3.20
N TYR A 339 -14.98 26.11 2.94
CA TYR A 339 -16.44 26.11 2.83
C TYR A 339 -17.11 26.40 4.18
N GLU A 340 -16.67 25.74 5.25
CA GLU A 340 -17.20 25.92 6.61
C GLU A 340 -16.99 27.37 7.09
N LEU A 341 -15.82 27.95 6.80
CA LEU A 341 -15.51 29.35 7.11
C LEU A 341 -16.40 30.34 6.33
N ARG A 342 -16.71 30.07 5.06
CA ARG A 342 -17.51 30.97 4.21
C ARG A 342 -19.00 30.91 4.52
N THR A 343 -19.52 29.73 4.82
CA THR A 343 -20.96 29.51 4.99
C THR A 343 -21.42 29.57 6.44
N GLY A 344 -20.48 29.42 7.40
CA GLY A 344 -20.82 29.23 8.82
C GLY A 344 -21.45 27.85 9.12
N ASN A 345 -21.63 27.01 8.10
CA ASN A 345 -22.17 25.67 8.26
C ASN A 345 -21.02 24.67 8.36
N THR A 346 -20.98 23.90 9.44
CA THR A 346 -20.16 22.69 9.47
C THR A 346 -20.67 21.73 8.42
N CYS A 347 -19.80 21.32 7.49
CA CYS A 347 -20.11 20.24 6.58
C CYS A 347 -20.25 19.00 7.46
N HIS A 348 -21.49 18.63 7.81
CA HIS A 348 -21.74 17.57 8.76
C HIS A 348 -20.96 16.33 8.32
N ARG A 349 -20.10 15.86 9.22
CA ARG A 349 -19.30 14.65 9.04
C ARG A 349 -20.20 13.57 8.45
N ILE A 350 -19.70 13.01 7.36
CA ILE A 350 -19.86 11.63 6.90
C ILE A 350 -20.51 10.81 8.01
N HIS A 351 -21.70 10.29 7.73
CA HIS A 351 -22.40 9.34 8.59
C HIS A 351 -21.37 8.51 9.35
N GLU A 352 -21.39 8.55 10.68
CA GLU A 352 -20.58 7.65 11.48
C GLU A 352 -20.83 6.23 10.97
N THR A 353 -19.89 5.71 10.18
CA THR A 353 -19.88 4.34 9.67
C THR A 353 -19.84 3.34 10.83
N HIS A 354 -19.68 3.82 12.07
CA HIS A 354 -19.99 3.13 13.32
C HIS A 354 -21.39 2.50 13.37
N LYS A 355 -22.36 2.91 12.52
CA LYS A 355 -23.64 2.18 12.40
C LYS A 355 -23.60 0.94 11.50
N LEU A 356 -22.52 0.70 10.76
CA LEU A 356 -22.29 -0.53 9.99
C LEU A 356 -21.27 -1.47 10.65
N THR A 357 -20.57 -1.04 11.70
CA THR A 357 -20.00 -1.99 12.66
C THR A 357 -21.16 -2.68 13.37
N LEU A 358 -21.55 -3.85 12.87
CA LEU A 358 -22.44 -4.77 13.57
C LEU A 358 -21.90 -4.94 14.99
N ASP A 359 -22.71 -4.56 15.97
CA ASP A 359 -22.42 -4.77 17.37
C ASP A 359 -22.12 -6.26 17.59
N PRO A 360 -20.92 -6.65 18.07
CA PRO A 360 -20.58 -8.04 18.34
C PRO A 360 -21.60 -8.75 19.24
N SER A 361 -22.31 -8.00 20.09
CA SER A 361 -23.42 -8.49 20.93
C SER A 361 -24.54 -9.15 20.12
N GLN A 362 -24.77 -8.69 18.89
CA GLN A 362 -25.83 -9.20 18.01
C GLN A 362 -25.45 -10.48 17.28
N LEU A 363 -24.19 -10.93 17.38
CA LEU A 363 -23.69 -12.17 16.75
C LEU A 363 -23.60 -13.35 17.72
N PHE A 364 -23.87 -13.13 19.01
CA PHE A 364 -24.07 -14.21 19.97
C PHE A 364 -25.53 -14.65 19.90
N LEU A 365 -25.79 -15.73 19.18
CA LEU A 365 -27.01 -16.51 19.38
C LEU A 365 -26.99 -16.96 20.85
N HIS A 366 -28.00 -16.52 21.61
CA HIS A 366 -28.30 -17.15 22.89
C HIS A 366 -28.47 -18.67 22.67
N PRO A 367 -27.96 -19.50 23.60
CA PRO A 367 -27.87 -20.96 23.45
C PRO A 367 -29.21 -21.65 23.17
#